data_AF-A0A933N2H4-F1
#
_entry.id   AF-A0A933N2H4-F1
#
_cell.length_a   1.000
_cell.length_b   1.000
_cell.length_c   1.000
_cell.angle_alpha   90.00
_cell.angle_beta   90.00
_cell.angle_gamma   90.00
#
_symmetry.space_group_name_H-M   'P 1'
#
loop_
_entity.id
_entity.type
_entity.pdbx_description
1 polymer ?
#
loop_
_entity_poly.entity_id
_entity_poly.type
_entity_poly.pdbx_seq_one_letter_code
_entity_poly.pdbx_strand_id
1 'polypeptide(L)'
;MTKTRALKYATLLSTGAVFFVFAWGNVQATRLGYNIEELRKEIKVLETGNKYLKKEIQLSMSPERLQAEAVKLGLVYPEPDTIVLLEEKATDKPAKGWLARLF
;
A
#
# COMPACT_ATOMS: atom_id res chain seq x y z
N MET A 1 -47.62 25.78 38.98
CA MET A 1 -47.61 24.39 38.47
C MET A 1 -46.95 24.21 37.08
N THR A 2 -46.67 25.27 36.31
CA THR A 2 -46.10 25.16 34.95
C THR A 2 -44.59 24.84 34.94
N LYS A 3 -43.80 25.43 35.85
CA LYS A 3 -42.35 25.19 35.96
C LYS A 3 -41.98 23.72 36.20
N THR A 4 -42.74 22.99 37.02
CA THR A 4 -42.50 21.57 37.30
C THR A 4 -42.79 20.67 36.11
N ARG A 5 -43.75 21.03 35.24
CA ARG A 5 -43.99 20.29 33.99
C ARG A 5 -42.87 20.54 32.99
N ALA A 6 -42.43 21.80 32.84
CA ALA A 6 -41.30 22.14 31.99
C ALA A 6 -40.01 21.42 32.40
N LEU A 7 -39.73 21.33 33.71
CA LEU A 7 -38.56 20.60 34.21
C LEU A 7 -38.61 19.11 33.86
N LYS A 8 -39.78 18.47 34.00
CA LYS A 8 -39.97 17.05 33.63
C LYS A 8 -39.78 16.81 32.13
N TYR A 9 -40.24 17.73 31.28
CA TYR A 9 -39.99 17.62 29.85
C TYR A 9 -38.52 17.84 29.49
N ALA A 10 -37.86 18.78 30.17
CA ALA A 10 -36.42 19.01 29.99
C ALA A 10 -35.58 17.79 30.40
N THR A 11 -35.92 17.13 31.51
CA THR A 11 -35.21 15.90 31.92
C THR A 11 -35.46 14.77 30.92
N LEU A 12 -36.70 14.60 30.45
CA LEU A 12 -37.02 13.58 29.45
C LEU A 12 -36.25 13.80 28.13
N LEU A 13 -36.19 15.05 27.66
CA LEU A 13 -35.45 15.43 26.46
C LEU A 13 -33.94 15.22 26.64
N SER A 14 -33.39 15.59 27.80
CA SER A 14 -31.97 15.40 28.10
C SER A 14 -31.60 13.92 28.10
N THR A 15 -32.39 13.08 28.76
CA THR A 15 -32.18 11.63 28.78
C THR A 15 -32.28 11.05 27.35
N GLY A 16 -33.28 11.46 26.57
CA GLY A 16 -33.42 11.03 25.18
C GLY A 16 -32.22 11.43 24.31
N ALA A 17 -31.71 12.65 24.47
CA ALA A 17 -30.54 13.13 23.74
C ALA A 17 -29.28 12.32 24.07
N VAL A 18 -29.07 11.95 25.34
CA VAL A 18 -27.93 11.10 25.74
C VAL A 18 -28.01 9.73 25.07
N PHE A 19 -29.17 9.07 25.09
CA PHE A 19 -29.36 7.79 24.41
C PHE A 19 -29.15 7.89 22.91
N PHE A 20 -29.62 8.97 22.29
CA PHE A 20 -29.44 9.19 20.86
C PHE A 20 -27.95 9.35 20.50
N VAL A 21 -27.20 10.18 21.24
CA VAL A 21 -25.76 10.36 21.01
C VAL A 21 -25.00 9.05 21.22
N PHE A 22 -25.37 8.29 22.24
CA PHE A 22 -24.76 6.97 22.50
C PHE A 22 -25.02 6.00 21.34
N ALA A 23 -26.26 5.87 20.90
CA ALA A 23 -26.62 5.01 19.78
C ALA A 23 -25.92 5.45 18.48
N TRP A 24 -25.91 6.75 18.20
CA TRP A 24 -25.22 7.33 17.05
C TRP A 24 -23.72 7.01 17.06
N GLY A 25 -23.06 7.21 18.20
CA GLY A 25 -21.63 6.90 18.35
C GLY A 25 -21.33 5.42 18.10
N ASN A 26 -22.17 4.51 18.61
CA ASN A 26 -22.01 3.07 18.37
C ASN A 26 -22.18 2.70 16.90
N VAL A 27 -23.16 3.28 16.20
CA VAL A 27 -23.35 3.07 14.76
C VAL A 27 -22.14 3.56 13.97
N GLN A 28 -21.62 4.75 14.30
CA GLN A 28 -20.45 5.31 13.63
C GLN A 28 -19.18 4.49 13.89
N ALA A 29 -18.97 4.05 15.14
CA ALA A 29 -17.85 3.18 15.49
C ALA A 29 -17.90 1.85 14.74
N THR A 30 -19.09 1.27 14.59
CA THR A 30 -19.29 0.02 13.84
C THR A 30 -18.98 0.20 12.35
N ARG A 31 -19.48 1.28 11.73
CA ARG A 31 -19.17 1.62 10.33
C ARG A 31 -17.67 1.83 10.11
N LEU A 32 -17.02 2.55 11.03
CA LEU A 32 -15.57 2.77 10.97
C LEU A 32 -14.81 1.45 11.10
N GLY A 33 -15.24 0.56 12.00
CA GLY A 33 -14.66 -0.77 12.17
C GLY A 33 -14.72 -1.60 10.89
N TYR A 34 -15.87 -1.60 10.19
CA TYR A 34 -16.00 -2.28 8.90
C TYR A 34 -15.07 -1.70 7.84
N ASN A 35 -15.00 -0.38 7.71
CA ASN A 35 -14.09 0.27 6.75
C ASN A 35 -12.62 -0.05 7.04
N ILE A 36 -12.21 -0.06 8.32
CA ILE A 36 -10.85 -0.44 8.71
C ILE A 36 -10.56 -1.89 8.32
N GLU A 37 -11.51 -2.80 8.56
CA GLU A 37 -11.34 -4.21 8.23
C GLU A 37 -11.28 -4.44 6.72
N GLU A 38 -12.07 -3.70 5.94
CA GLU A 38 -12.02 -3.72 4.48
C GLU A 38 -10.66 -3.25 3.96
N LEU A 39 -10.17 -2.11 4.44
CA LEU A 39 -8.84 -1.59 4.10
C LEU A 39 -7.72 -2.56 4.49
N ARG A 40 -7.81 -3.21 5.66
CA ARG A 40 -6.84 -4.22 6.10
C ARG A 40 -6.81 -5.41 5.14
N LYS A 41 -7.97 -5.87 4.66
CA LYS A 41 -8.05 -6.95 3.68
C LYS A 41 -7.42 -6.54 2.36
N GLU A 42 -7.70 -5.32 1.88
CA GLU A 42 -7.11 -4.80 0.64
C GLU A 42 -5.59 -4.73 0.72
N ILE A 43 -5.04 -4.17 1.81
CA ILE A 43 -3.59 -4.12 2.06
C ILE A 43 -2.99 -5.53 1.99
N LYS A 44 -3.59 -6.50 2.68
CA LYS A 44 -3.10 -7.88 2.70
C LYS A 44 -3.10 -8.53 1.32
N VAL A 45 -4.13 -8.27 0.51
CA VAL A 45 -4.21 -8.75 -0.88
C VAL A 45 -3.08 -8.15 -1.71
N LEU A 46 -2.87 -6.83 -1.61
CA LEU A 46 -1.79 -6.13 -2.32
C LEU A 46 -0.40 -6.61 -1.90
N GLU A 47 -0.15 -6.79 -0.61
CA GLU A 47 1.13 -7.31 -0.09
C GLU A 47 1.41 -8.72 -0.59
N THR A 48 0.39 -9.59 -0.56
CA THR A 48 0.50 -10.97 -1.06
C THR A 48 0.80 -10.99 -2.56
N GLY A 49 0.09 -10.15 -3.33
CA GLY A 49 0.36 -9.98 -4.76
C GLY A 49 1.78 -9.48 -5.02
N ASN A 50 2.21 -8.42 -4.35
CA ASN A 50 3.57 -7.88 -4.50
C ASN A 50 4.65 -8.93 -4.18
N LYS A 51 4.47 -9.69 -3.10
CA LYS A 51 5.37 -10.79 -2.73
C LYS A 51 5.42 -11.88 -3.79
N TYR A 52 4.27 -12.25 -4.35
CA TYR A 52 4.20 -13.22 -5.44
C TYR A 52 4.92 -12.72 -6.69
N LEU A 53 4.62 -11.49 -7.14
CA LEU A 53 5.27 -10.91 -8.32
C LEU A 53 6.79 -10.79 -8.15
N LYS A 54 7.27 -10.36 -6.98
CA LYS A 54 8.71 -10.31 -6.69
C LYS A 54 9.37 -11.68 -6.81
N LYS A 55 8.72 -12.73 -6.30
CA LYS A 55 9.21 -14.10 -6.46
C LYS A 55 9.24 -14.52 -7.92
N GLU A 56 8.18 -14.22 -8.68
CA GLU A 56 8.13 -14.55 -10.10
C GLU A 56 9.24 -13.85 -10.88
N ILE A 57 9.50 -12.57 -10.59
CA ILE A 57 10.61 -11.81 -11.18
C ILE A 57 11.96 -12.45 -10.84
N GLN A 58 12.18 -12.80 -9.57
CA GLN A 58 13.41 -13.48 -9.15
C GLN A 58 13.58 -14.83 -9.83
N LEU A 59 12.50 -15.60 -9.98
CA LEU A 59 12.52 -16.85 -10.71
C LEU A 59 12.78 -16.61 -12.20
N SER A 60 12.11 -15.65 -12.84
CA SER A 60 12.30 -15.36 -14.27
C SER A 60 13.72 -14.86 -14.57
N MET A 61 14.32 -14.11 -13.65
CA MET A 61 15.71 -13.65 -13.74
C MET A 61 16.71 -14.63 -13.13
N SER A 62 16.27 -15.81 -12.68
CA SER A 62 17.19 -16.80 -12.15
C SER A 62 18.17 -17.25 -13.24
N PRO A 63 19.45 -17.48 -12.90
CA PRO A 63 20.44 -17.96 -13.85
C PRO A 63 19.98 -19.22 -14.58
N GLU A 64 19.29 -20.14 -13.90
CA GLU A 64 18.83 -21.39 -14.54
C GLU A 64 17.81 -21.10 -15.65
N ARG A 65 16.82 -20.21 -15.41
CA ARG A 65 15.83 -19.85 -16.43
C ARG A 65 16.44 -19.05 -17.57
N LEU A 66 17.33 -18.12 -17.26
CA LEU A 66 18.04 -17.32 -18.26
C LEU A 66 18.93 -18.20 -19.13
N GLN A 67 19.66 -19.16 -18.56
CA GLN A 67 20.46 -20.14 -19.30
C GLN A 67 19.57 -21.02 -20.19
N ALA A 68 18.46 -21.54 -19.66
CA ALA A 68 17.55 -22.36 -20.44
C ALA A 68 16.99 -21.61 -21.67
N GLU A 69 16.68 -20.32 -21.52
CA GLU A 69 16.21 -19.49 -22.63
C GLU A 69 17.35 -19.12 -23.59
N ALA A 70 18.54 -18.81 -23.08
CA ALA A 70 19.73 -18.53 -23.88
C ALA A 70 20.10 -19.72 -24.80
N VAL A 71 20.00 -20.95 -24.28
CA VAL A 71 20.24 -22.17 -25.06
C VAL A 71 19.21 -22.31 -26.19
N LYS A 72 17.92 -22.03 -25.94
CA LYS A 72 16.90 -22.04 -27.00
C LYS A 72 17.15 -21.00 -28.09
N LEU A 73 17.71 -19.85 -27.70
CA LEU A 73 18.10 -18.78 -28.62
C LEU A 73 19.40 -19.07 -29.38
N GLY A 74 20.04 -20.22 -29.13
CA GLY A 74 21.31 -20.59 -29.76
C GLY A 74 22.52 -19.81 -29.23
N LEU A 75 22.39 -19.16 -28.07
CA LEU A 75 23.51 -18.47 -27.43
C LEU A 75 24.48 -19.49 -26.84
N VAL A 76 25.77 -19.20 -26.98
CA VAL A 76 26.87 -20.04 -26.49
C VAL A 76 27.66 -19.25 -25.45
N TYR A 77 28.20 -19.95 -24.46
CA TYR A 77 29.09 -19.32 -23.48
C TYR A 77 30.31 -18.73 -24.19
N PRO A 78 30.64 -17.46 -23.94
CA PRO A 78 31.87 -16.86 -24.47
C PRO A 78 33.09 -17.50 -23.80
N GLU A 79 34.20 -17.57 -24.53
CA GLU A 79 35.48 -17.96 -23.94
C GLU A 79 35.95 -16.89 -22.94
N PRO A 80 36.55 -17.28 -21.79
CA PRO A 80 36.91 -16.35 -20.72
C PRO A 80 37.76 -15.16 -21.18
N ASP A 81 38.64 -15.38 -22.15
CA ASP A 81 39.59 -14.38 -22.65
C ASP A 81 38.95 -13.33 -23.59
N THR A 82 37.68 -13.50 -23.95
CA THR A 82 36.97 -12.59 -24.88
C THR A 82 36.13 -11.53 -24.15
N ILE A 83 36.04 -11.60 -22.81
CA ILE A 83 35.20 -10.68 -22.01
C ILE A 83 35.99 -9.40 -21.71
N VAL A 84 35.57 -8.28 -22.32
CA VAL A 84 36.09 -6.95 -22.00
C VAL A 84 35.08 -6.20 -21.13
N LEU A 85 35.40 -5.99 -19.85
CA LEU A 85 34.59 -5.16 -18.96
C LEU A 85 34.89 -3.68 -19.22
N LEU A 86 33.87 -2.94 -19.65
CA LEU A 86 33.96 -1.48 -19.73
C LEU A 86 33.67 -0.91 -18.34
N GLU A 87 34.60 -0.11 -17.81
CA GLU A 87 34.35 0.66 -16.59
C GLU A 87 33.16 1.59 -16.83
N GLU A 88 32.12 1.44 -16.01
CA GLU A 88 30.95 2.29 -16.04
C GLU A 88 31.38 3.70 -15.62
N LYS A 89 31.64 4.56 -16.59
CA LYS A 89 31.86 5.98 -16.34
C LYS A 89 30.58 6.53 -15.75
N ALA A 90 30.55 6.66 -14.42
CA ALA A 90 29.45 7.24 -13.66
C ALA A 90 28.99 8.53 -14.35
N THR A 91 27.86 8.48 -15.05
CA THR A 91 27.16 9.67 -15.52
C THR A 91 26.38 10.27 -14.35
N ASP A 92 27.08 10.54 -13.25
CA ASP A 92 26.61 11.43 -12.19
C ASP A 92 26.84 12.87 -12.67
N LYS A 93 26.07 13.28 -13.68
CA LYS A 93 25.80 14.70 -13.86
C LYS A 93 24.61 15.00 -12.94
N PRO A 94 24.80 15.63 -11.77
CA PRO A 94 23.67 16.16 -11.04
C PRO A 94 22.92 17.09 -11.98
N ALA A 95 21.61 16.94 -12.08
CA ALA A 95 20.75 17.80 -12.87
C ALA A 95 20.89 19.25 -12.36
N LYS A 96 21.88 19.97 -12.88
CA LYS A 96 22.04 21.41 -12.67
C LYS A 96 21.03 22.10 -13.55
N GLY A 97 19.88 22.39 -12.97
CA GLY A 97 18.82 23.17 -13.60
C GLY A 97 17.81 23.61 -12.55
N TRP A 98 17.16 24.73 -12.80
CA TRP A 98 16.12 25.31 -11.94
C TRP A 98 14.98 24.32 -11.58
N LEU A 99 14.79 23.26 -12.38
CA LEU A 99 13.83 22.18 -12.15
C LEU A 99 14.18 21.27 -10.94
N ALA A 100 15.45 21.16 -10.56
CA ALA A 100 15.86 20.34 -9.41
C ALA A 100 15.51 20.98 -8.05
N ARG A 101 14.95 22.21 -8.05
CA ARG A 101 14.47 22.90 -6.85
C ARG A 101 12.95 22.75 -6.63
N LEU A 102 12.22 22.15 -7.58
CA LEU A 102 10.77 21.98 -7.53
C LEU A 102 10.32 20.60 -7.03
N PHE A 103 11.26 19.68 -6.83
CA PHE A 103 11.05 18.35 -6.25
C PHE A 103 11.89 18.18 -4.99
#